data_AF-D6ZW59-F1
#
_entry.id   AF-D6ZW59-F1
#
_cell.length_a   1.000
_cell.length_b   1.000
_cell.length_c   1.000
_cell.angle_alpha   90.00
_cell.angle_beta   90.00
_cell.angle_gamma   90.00
#
_symmetry.space_group_name_H-M   'P 1'
#
loop_
_entity.id
_entity.type
_entity.pdbx_description
1 polymer ?
#
loop_
_entity_poly.entity_id
_entity_poly.type
_entity_poly.pdbx_seq_one_letter_code
_entity_poly.pdbx_strand_id
1 'polypeptide(L)'
;MNDRLTTVYASIDALIDYALAHLDLDPRNADWARNRIFALFDLDSYPSAEATSCRPCRGEEDRCAQGPEGSVGRARIVPDALLSAFRAAAVDCGLFEAQEGPMYADIVMGLLSANPADLDDRFLLIEHRDGGMAAMQWFYDYCVANNYVKRAQLDRNPRFDSHGLTVTINLAKPEFKNMKKAAAGNAVSGGYPKCTICHENEGFAGRDKRTLRTLPVTLGGESWFWQFSPYGYFDQHGICVNTDHTPMHVDRDTFGHLLDFVDRFPGYFLGCNAALPRIGGSVLAHDHYQGGGELLPMHKATTWSVFTLADYPDAVVEILDWPGTAVRVVSKNRQSIIDVSDIIREAWVGYDDAANGIASHDADGNRQSALSPSAIITERGYEMSLIFRNNAISDEYPEGIFHAHPEYWPVKQEPIGLIEAQGLFILPGRLVDQLGIVEEALAEGRDLPDEVSEFSLEWGELAETLAGNRDREAIHQAIHDELGSVCYRILGNTAVFKQKATTQTFLGSLGFAAR
;
A
#
# COMPACT_ATOMS: atom_id res chain seq x y z
N MET A 1 -11.72 -47.49 7.58
CA MET A 1 -11.52 -46.05 7.35
C MET A 1 -10.11 -45.72 7.82
N ASN A 2 -9.33 -45.04 6.99
CA ASN A 2 -7.97 -44.64 7.35
C ASN A 2 -8.08 -43.51 8.38
N ASP A 3 -7.64 -43.74 9.63
CA ASP A 3 -7.78 -42.81 10.76
C ASP A 3 -7.22 -41.42 10.46
N ARG A 4 -6.27 -41.34 9.52
CA ARG A 4 -5.63 -40.10 9.06
C ARG A 4 -6.55 -39.20 8.23
N LEU A 5 -7.42 -39.77 7.38
CA LEU A 5 -8.32 -38.97 6.53
C LEU A 5 -9.42 -38.28 7.35
N THR A 6 -9.75 -38.80 8.53
CA THR A 6 -10.71 -38.17 9.46
C THR A 6 -10.33 -36.73 9.79
N THR A 7 -9.03 -36.46 10.02
CA THR A 7 -8.54 -35.12 10.33
C THR A 7 -8.66 -34.18 9.12
N VAL A 8 -8.42 -34.69 7.91
CA VAL A 8 -8.62 -33.92 6.67
C VAL A 8 -10.09 -33.54 6.53
N TYR A 9 -11.02 -34.50 6.66
CA TYR A 9 -12.45 -34.21 6.57
C TYR A 9 -12.91 -33.19 7.62
N ALA A 10 -12.45 -33.33 8.87
CA ALA A 10 -12.78 -32.38 9.93
C ALA A 10 -12.24 -30.97 9.64
N SER A 11 -11.04 -30.85 9.06
CA SER A 11 -10.48 -29.56 8.66
C SER A 11 -11.24 -28.90 7.50
N ILE A 12 -11.74 -29.71 6.54
CA ILE A 12 -12.59 -29.23 5.45
C ILE A 12 -13.94 -28.76 5.98
N ASP A 13 -14.56 -29.52 6.88
CA ASP A 13 -15.82 -29.12 7.52
C ASP A 13 -15.68 -27.81 8.29
N ALA A 14 -14.58 -27.63 9.02
CA ALA A 14 -14.30 -26.37 9.72
C ALA A 14 -14.14 -25.17 8.77
N LEU A 15 -13.55 -25.37 7.57
CA LEU A 15 -13.46 -24.32 6.56
C LEU A 15 -14.82 -24.02 5.90
N ILE A 16 -15.68 -25.02 5.73
CA ILE A 16 -17.05 -24.82 5.25
C ILE A 16 -17.87 -24.03 6.29
N ASP A 17 -17.82 -24.42 7.57
CA ASP A 17 -18.47 -23.70 8.67
C ASP A 17 -17.99 -22.25 8.76
N TYR A 18 -16.69 -22.03 8.57
CA TYR A 18 -16.10 -20.69 8.50
C TYR A 18 -16.69 -19.87 7.34
N ALA A 19 -16.76 -20.45 6.14
CA ALA A 19 -17.30 -19.76 4.97
C ALA A 19 -18.79 -19.41 5.14
N LEU A 20 -19.59 -20.29 5.75
CA LEU A 20 -20.98 -20.03 6.10
C LEU A 20 -21.12 -18.84 7.06
N ALA A 21 -20.18 -18.68 7.99
CA ALA A 21 -20.21 -17.62 8.99
C ALA A 21 -19.64 -16.28 8.51
N HIS A 22 -18.66 -16.29 7.60
CA HIS A 22 -17.81 -15.13 7.33
C HIS A 22 -17.65 -14.76 5.85
N LEU A 23 -18.02 -15.64 4.92
CA LEU A 23 -17.85 -15.43 3.48
C LEU A 23 -19.17 -15.39 2.71
N ASP A 24 -20.28 -15.16 3.42
CA ASP A 24 -21.63 -15.14 2.86
C ASP A 24 -21.94 -16.40 2.01
N LEU A 25 -21.32 -17.56 2.31
CA LEU A 25 -21.62 -18.82 1.65
C LEU A 25 -23.07 -19.22 1.96
N ASP A 26 -23.88 -19.37 0.92
CA ASP A 26 -25.27 -19.83 1.09
C ASP A 26 -25.29 -21.27 1.64
N PRO A 27 -26.05 -21.58 2.71
CA PRO A 27 -26.15 -22.92 3.27
C PRO A 27 -26.56 -23.99 2.25
N ARG A 28 -27.33 -23.63 1.20
CA ARG A 28 -27.72 -24.53 0.11
C ARG A 28 -26.54 -24.97 -0.74
N ASN A 29 -25.43 -24.22 -0.71
CA ASN A 29 -24.20 -24.50 -1.44
C ASN A 29 -23.14 -25.18 -0.57
N ALA A 30 -23.39 -25.44 0.73
CA ALA A 30 -22.39 -26.03 1.63
C ALA A 30 -21.89 -27.40 1.13
N ASP A 31 -22.81 -28.30 0.78
CA ASP A 31 -22.47 -29.62 0.23
C ASP A 31 -21.80 -29.52 -1.13
N TRP A 32 -22.23 -28.58 -1.96
CA TRP A 32 -21.63 -28.33 -3.26
C TRP A 32 -20.17 -27.87 -3.12
N ALA A 33 -19.90 -26.88 -2.27
CA ALA A 33 -18.55 -26.38 -2.01
C ALA A 33 -17.64 -27.48 -1.41
N ARG A 34 -18.16 -28.26 -0.46
CA ARG A 34 -17.42 -29.41 0.11
C ARG A 34 -17.03 -30.41 -0.97
N ASN A 35 -17.95 -30.77 -1.86
CA ASN A 35 -17.69 -31.70 -2.96
C ASN A 35 -16.65 -31.15 -3.96
N ARG A 36 -16.59 -29.82 -4.16
CA ARG A 36 -15.53 -29.20 -4.97
C ARG A 36 -14.15 -29.33 -4.33
N ILE A 37 -14.06 -29.25 -3.01
CA ILE A 37 -12.80 -29.48 -2.28
C ILE A 37 -12.40 -30.96 -2.33
N PHE A 38 -13.35 -31.88 -2.14
CA PHE A 38 -13.09 -33.32 -2.26
C PHE A 38 -12.55 -33.71 -3.63
N ALA A 39 -13.08 -33.10 -4.69
CA ALA A 39 -12.61 -33.32 -6.06
C ALA A 39 -11.16 -32.87 -6.32
N LEU A 40 -10.56 -32.03 -5.46
CA LEU A 40 -9.15 -31.64 -5.60
C LEU A 40 -8.18 -32.76 -5.20
N PHE A 41 -8.62 -33.68 -4.34
CA PHE A 41 -7.78 -34.69 -3.70
C PHE A 41 -8.31 -36.11 -3.91
N ASP A 42 -9.22 -36.30 -4.87
CA ASP A 42 -9.87 -37.58 -5.18
C ASP A 42 -10.48 -38.27 -3.94
N LEU A 43 -11.08 -37.49 -3.03
CA LEU A 43 -11.71 -38.02 -1.82
C LEU A 43 -13.10 -38.59 -2.15
N ASP A 44 -13.23 -39.92 -2.11
CA ASP A 44 -14.43 -40.68 -2.49
C ASP A 44 -15.19 -41.28 -1.30
N SER A 45 -14.76 -40.97 -0.07
CA SER A 45 -15.38 -41.42 1.17
C SER A 45 -15.53 -40.25 2.13
N TYR A 46 -16.63 -40.20 2.89
CA TYR A 46 -16.83 -39.17 3.91
C TYR A 46 -17.66 -39.80 5.04
N PRO A 47 -17.11 -39.92 6.27
CA PRO A 47 -17.94 -40.26 7.41
C PRO A 47 -18.95 -39.11 7.58
N SER A 48 -20.24 -39.42 7.73
CA SER A 48 -21.29 -38.40 7.97
C SER A 48 -20.83 -37.38 9.02
N ALA A 49 -21.22 -36.11 8.90
CA ALA A 49 -20.77 -35.01 9.77
C ALA A 49 -20.87 -35.30 11.29
N GLU A 50 -21.80 -36.16 11.71
CA GLU A 50 -21.93 -36.64 13.10
C GLU A 50 -20.74 -37.49 13.60
N ALA A 51 -19.98 -38.11 12.68
CA ALA A 51 -18.82 -38.95 12.96
C ALA A 51 -17.49 -38.20 12.83
N THR A 52 -17.45 -37.06 12.10
CA THR A 52 -16.29 -36.16 12.05
C THR A 52 -16.29 -35.13 13.18
N SER A 53 -17.32 -35.10 14.03
CA SER A 53 -17.39 -34.25 15.23
C SER A 53 -16.45 -34.71 16.36
N CYS A 54 -15.18 -34.99 16.06
CA CYS A 54 -14.14 -34.98 17.07
C CYS A 54 -13.88 -33.53 17.48
N ARG A 55 -14.41 -33.11 18.63
CA ARG A 55 -13.97 -31.88 19.33
C ARG A 55 -12.48 -32.05 19.65
N PRO A 56 -11.59 -31.38 18.90
CA PRO A 56 -10.97 -30.16 19.43
C PRO A 56 -10.65 -29.11 18.33
N CYS A 57 -11.51 -28.92 17.32
CA CYS A 57 -11.30 -27.89 16.28
C CYS A 57 -12.36 -26.78 16.27
N ARG A 58 -13.13 -26.59 17.35
CA ARG A 58 -13.69 -25.26 17.64
C ARG A 58 -12.51 -24.37 18.04
N GLY A 59 -11.74 -23.95 17.03
CA GLY A 59 -10.62 -23.05 17.21
C GLY A 59 -11.11 -21.85 18.00
N GLU A 60 -10.34 -21.47 19.01
CA GLU A 60 -10.39 -20.10 19.50
C GLU A 60 -10.38 -19.21 18.27
N GLU A 61 -11.44 -18.40 18.09
CA GLU A 61 -11.47 -17.39 17.04
C GLU A 61 -10.20 -16.57 17.22
N ASP A 62 -9.21 -16.76 16.34
CA ASP A 62 -7.96 -16.00 16.39
C ASP A 62 -8.28 -14.57 15.99
N ARG A 63 -8.65 -13.79 17.01
CA ARG A 63 -8.82 -12.36 16.95
C ARG A 63 -7.44 -11.76 16.80
N CYS A 64 -7.16 -11.16 15.65
CA CYS A 64 -5.89 -10.45 15.54
C CYS A 64 -5.88 -9.26 16.51
N ALA A 65 -4.77 -9.11 17.23
CA ALA A 65 -4.58 -8.07 18.24
C ALA A 65 -4.58 -6.66 17.60
N GLN A 66 -4.92 -5.66 18.42
CA GLN A 66 -5.10 -4.27 18.05
C GLN A 66 -3.86 -3.72 17.30
N GLY A 67 -4.09 -3.00 16.20
CA GLY A 67 -3.06 -2.17 15.58
C GLY A 67 -2.58 -1.06 16.54
N PRO A 68 -1.45 -0.40 16.25
CA PRO A 68 -0.83 0.55 17.17
C PRO A 68 -1.77 1.72 17.52
N GLU A 69 -1.53 2.30 18.70
CA GLU A 69 -2.38 3.24 19.42
C GLU A 69 -3.01 4.32 18.51
N GLY A 70 -4.33 4.23 18.33
CA GLY A 70 -5.12 5.23 17.59
C GLY A 70 -6.26 4.68 16.75
N SER A 71 -6.27 3.39 16.42
CA SER A 71 -7.41 2.74 15.73
C SER A 71 -8.34 2.06 16.75
N VAL A 72 -9.56 2.58 16.90
CA VAL A 72 -10.64 1.89 17.63
C VAL A 72 -11.15 0.75 16.74
N GLY A 73 -10.37 -0.33 16.63
CA GLY A 73 -10.63 -1.44 15.72
C GLY A 73 -11.31 -2.63 16.39
N ARG A 74 -12.41 -3.12 15.80
CA ARG A 74 -13.04 -4.40 16.12
C ARG A 74 -12.04 -5.54 15.80
N ALA A 75 -11.94 -6.55 16.66
CA ALA A 75 -11.16 -7.75 16.37
C ALA A 75 -11.59 -8.35 15.01
N ARG A 76 -10.64 -8.50 14.09
CA ARG A 76 -10.90 -9.04 12.75
C ARG A 76 -10.73 -10.54 12.73
N ILE A 77 -11.56 -11.21 11.94
CA ILE A 77 -11.58 -12.67 11.80
C ILE A 77 -10.63 -13.06 10.67
N VAL A 78 -9.67 -13.93 10.97
CA VAL A 78 -8.70 -14.45 9.98
C VAL A 78 -8.76 -15.98 9.91
N PRO A 79 -8.55 -16.61 8.74
CA PRO A 79 -8.63 -18.06 8.60
C PRO A 79 -7.29 -18.79 8.83
N ASP A 80 -6.22 -18.09 9.22
CA ASP A 80 -4.84 -18.63 9.30
C ASP A 80 -4.70 -19.91 10.12
N ALA A 81 -5.36 -20.01 11.28
CA ALA A 81 -5.33 -21.22 12.11
C ALA A 81 -6.00 -22.41 11.42
N LEU A 82 -7.17 -22.19 10.80
CA LEU A 82 -7.91 -23.22 10.05
C LEU A 82 -7.11 -23.69 8.83
N LEU A 83 -6.51 -22.75 8.10
CA LEU A 83 -5.65 -23.06 6.95
C LEU A 83 -4.38 -23.79 7.38
N SER A 84 -3.81 -23.48 8.55
CA SER A 84 -2.66 -24.22 9.09
C SER A 84 -3.03 -25.66 9.46
N ALA A 85 -4.18 -25.86 10.11
CA ALA A 85 -4.70 -27.18 10.44
C ALA A 85 -5.00 -28.02 9.18
N PHE A 86 -5.67 -27.43 8.18
CA PHE A 86 -5.94 -28.07 6.90
C PHE A 86 -4.66 -28.50 6.19
N ARG A 87 -3.68 -27.59 6.09
CA ARG A 87 -2.38 -27.88 5.46
C ARG A 87 -1.63 -29.00 6.16
N ALA A 88 -1.56 -28.97 7.49
CA ALA A 88 -0.91 -30.03 8.26
C ALA A 88 -1.59 -31.39 8.04
N ALA A 89 -2.92 -31.44 8.14
CA ALA A 89 -3.68 -32.67 7.94
C ALA A 89 -3.51 -33.26 6.53
N ALA A 90 -3.51 -32.41 5.51
CA ALA A 90 -3.33 -32.81 4.12
C ALA A 90 -1.91 -33.33 3.83
N VAL A 91 -0.88 -32.67 4.37
CA VAL A 91 0.52 -33.13 4.27
C VAL A 91 0.72 -34.46 4.99
N ASP A 92 0.19 -34.62 6.21
CA ASP A 92 0.28 -35.87 6.99
C ASP A 92 -0.40 -37.06 6.29
N CYS A 93 -1.41 -36.78 5.45
CA CYS A 93 -2.09 -37.77 4.62
C CYS A 93 -1.44 -37.98 3.25
N GLY A 94 -0.42 -37.19 2.89
CA GLY A 94 0.24 -37.24 1.59
C GLY A 94 -0.64 -36.75 0.43
N LEU A 95 -1.59 -35.84 0.69
CA LEU A 95 -2.43 -35.24 -0.36
C LEU A 95 -1.67 -34.20 -1.19
N PHE A 96 -0.70 -33.53 -0.57
CA PHE A 96 0.25 -32.63 -1.23
C PHE A 96 1.49 -32.42 -0.35
N GLU A 97 2.55 -31.88 -0.94
CA GLU A 97 3.79 -31.56 -0.24
C GLU A 97 3.72 -30.21 0.50
N ALA A 98 4.48 -30.04 1.58
CA ALA A 98 4.39 -28.86 2.44
C ALA A 98 4.57 -27.51 1.68
N GLN A 99 5.43 -27.47 0.66
CA GLN A 99 5.65 -26.30 -0.18
C GLN A 99 4.44 -25.91 -1.06
N GLU A 100 3.53 -26.85 -1.33
CA GLU A 100 2.32 -26.62 -2.12
C GLU A 100 1.17 -26.06 -1.25
N GLY A 101 1.34 -26.08 0.07
CA GLY A 101 0.32 -25.65 1.04
C GLY A 101 -0.25 -24.24 0.78
N PRO A 102 0.55 -23.20 0.48
CA PRO A 102 0.03 -21.88 0.14
C PRO A 102 -0.86 -21.86 -1.11
N MET A 103 -0.50 -22.61 -2.16
CA MET A 103 -1.29 -22.72 -3.39
C MET A 103 -2.63 -23.39 -3.11
N TYR A 104 -2.65 -24.53 -2.40
CA TYR A 104 -3.89 -25.20 -2.04
C TYR A 104 -4.77 -24.38 -1.09
N ALA A 105 -4.17 -23.58 -0.21
CA ALA A 105 -4.91 -22.62 0.61
C ALA A 105 -5.62 -21.55 -0.24
N ASP A 106 -4.96 -20.98 -1.27
CA ASP A 106 -5.60 -20.07 -2.23
C ASP A 106 -6.72 -20.77 -3.02
N ILE A 107 -6.50 -22.01 -3.47
CA ILE A 107 -7.52 -22.80 -4.18
C ILE A 107 -8.77 -23.00 -3.32
N VAL A 108 -8.60 -23.52 -2.09
CA VAL A 108 -9.72 -23.82 -1.20
C VAL A 108 -10.46 -22.55 -0.80
N MET A 109 -9.77 -21.49 -0.39
CA MET A 109 -10.42 -20.23 -0.04
C MET A 109 -11.08 -19.56 -1.26
N GLY A 110 -10.52 -19.71 -2.46
CA GLY A 110 -11.12 -19.26 -3.70
C GLY A 110 -12.44 -19.98 -4.01
N LEU A 111 -12.54 -21.28 -3.74
CA LEU A 111 -13.79 -22.07 -3.87
C LEU A 111 -14.85 -21.67 -2.83
N LEU A 112 -14.42 -21.24 -1.64
CA LEU A 112 -15.29 -20.84 -0.54
C LEU A 112 -15.74 -19.37 -0.63
N SER A 113 -15.06 -18.57 -1.45
CA SER A 113 -15.39 -17.17 -1.66
C SER A 113 -16.58 -17.02 -2.62
N ALA A 114 -17.49 -16.09 -2.31
CA ALA A 114 -18.53 -15.61 -3.23
C ALA A 114 -17.95 -15.27 -4.61
N ASN A 115 -18.75 -15.46 -5.66
CA ASN A 115 -18.37 -15.02 -7.00
C ASN A 115 -18.48 -13.48 -7.12
N PRO A 116 -17.86 -12.86 -8.15
CA PRO A 116 -17.84 -11.40 -8.27
C PRO A 116 -19.23 -10.75 -8.32
N ALA A 117 -20.21 -11.37 -8.98
CA ALA A 117 -21.56 -10.80 -9.10
C ALA A 117 -22.29 -10.77 -7.74
N ASP A 118 -22.26 -11.86 -6.99
CA ASP A 118 -22.86 -11.92 -5.65
C ASP A 118 -22.18 -10.92 -4.69
N LEU A 119 -20.87 -10.74 -4.84
CA LEU A 119 -20.09 -9.81 -4.01
C LEU A 119 -20.43 -8.35 -4.33
N ASP A 120 -20.60 -8.01 -5.60
CA ASP A 120 -21.02 -6.67 -6.04
C ASP A 120 -22.45 -6.35 -5.59
N ASP A 121 -23.40 -7.26 -5.83
CA ASP A 121 -24.79 -7.13 -5.36
C ASP A 121 -24.85 -6.90 -3.84
N ARG A 122 -24.01 -7.63 -3.09
CA ARG A 122 -23.89 -7.50 -1.64
C ARG A 122 -23.29 -6.16 -1.23
N PHE A 123 -22.25 -5.70 -1.92
CA PHE A 123 -21.65 -4.39 -1.68
C PHE A 123 -22.68 -3.28 -1.90
N LEU A 124 -23.36 -3.27 -3.05
CA LEU A 124 -24.36 -2.26 -3.42
C LEU A 124 -25.52 -2.24 -2.44
N LEU A 125 -25.96 -3.42 -1.96
CA LEU A 125 -26.98 -3.51 -0.93
C LEU A 125 -26.56 -2.80 0.37
N ILE A 126 -25.32 -3.00 0.81
CA ILE A 126 -24.79 -2.36 2.03
C ILE A 126 -24.60 -0.86 1.78
N GLU A 127 -24.06 -0.48 0.62
CA GLU A 127 -23.84 0.92 0.25
C GLU A 127 -25.16 1.70 0.22
N HIS A 128 -26.21 1.14 -0.37
CA HIS A 128 -27.53 1.77 -0.41
C HIS A 128 -28.18 1.89 0.97
N ARG A 129 -27.94 0.93 1.87
CA ARG A 129 -28.55 0.90 3.20
C ARG A 129 -27.81 1.77 4.21
N ASP A 130 -26.48 1.67 4.23
CA ASP A 130 -25.61 2.16 5.31
C ASP A 130 -24.53 3.14 4.82
N GLY A 131 -24.40 3.35 3.51
CA GLY A 131 -23.43 4.27 2.90
C GLY A 131 -22.12 3.61 2.45
N GLY A 132 -21.37 4.30 1.58
CA GLY A 132 -20.16 3.78 0.94
C GLY A 132 -19.07 3.34 1.92
N MET A 133 -18.90 4.06 3.04
CA MET A 133 -17.90 3.69 4.05
C MET A 133 -18.23 2.38 4.77
N ALA A 134 -19.51 2.10 5.04
CA ALA A 134 -19.92 0.83 5.62
C ALA A 134 -19.70 -0.33 4.64
N ALA A 135 -19.95 -0.09 3.34
CA ALA A 135 -19.71 -1.07 2.29
C ALA A 135 -18.21 -1.36 2.10
N MET A 136 -17.35 -0.34 2.11
CA MET A 136 -15.89 -0.50 2.04
C MET A 136 -15.33 -1.24 3.26
N GLN A 137 -15.84 -0.95 4.46
CA GLN A 137 -15.48 -1.69 5.66
C GLN A 137 -15.85 -3.16 5.55
N TRP A 138 -17.08 -3.47 5.13
CA TRP A 138 -17.52 -4.85 4.90
C TRP A 138 -16.64 -5.55 3.86
N PHE A 139 -16.37 -4.90 2.73
CA PHE A 139 -15.57 -5.49 1.66
C PHE A 139 -14.13 -5.77 2.10
N TYR A 140 -13.55 -4.88 2.92
CA TYR A 140 -12.24 -5.11 3.50
C TYR A 140 -12.25 -6.30 4.46
N ASP A 141 -13.23 -6.37 5.37
CA ASP A 141 -13.37 -7.48 6.31
C ASP A 141 -13.57 -8.82 5.56
N TYR A 142 -14.32 -8.80 4.46
CA TYR A 142 -14.47 -9.94 3.56
C TYR A 142 -13.12 -10.35 2.93
N CYS A 143 -12.35 -9.39 2.41
CA CYS A 143 -11.02 -9.63 1.85
C CYS A 143 -10.01 -10.15 2.87
N VAL A 144 -10.17 -9.80 4.15
CA VAL A 144 -9.38 -10.38 5.25
C VAL A 144 -9.85 -11.81 5.54
N ALA A 145 -11.17 -12.02 5.65
CA ALA A 145 -11.75 -13.31 5.96
C ALA A 145 -11.47 -14.37 4.88
N ASN A 146 -11.45 -13.97 3.61
CA ASN A 146 -11.15 -14.89 2.51
C ASN A 146 -9.65 -15.12 2.30
N ASN A 147 -8.81 -14.56 3.19
CA ASN A 147 -7.35 -14.62 3.16
C ASN A 147 -6.70 -13.91 1.95
N TYR A 148 -7.39 -13.03 1.24
CA TYR A 148 -6.75 -12.24 0.19
C TYR A 148 -5.83 -11.17 0.81
N VAL A 149 -6.34 -10.38 1.76
CA VAL A 149 -5.54 -9.48 2.59
C VAL A 149 -4.85 -10.29 3.68
N LYS A 150 -3.52 -10.33 3.66
CA LYS A 150 -2.68 -11.14 4.56
C LYS A 150 -2.53 -10.47 5.93
N ARG A 151 -3.65 -10.23 6.61
CA ARG A 151 -3.71 -9.41 7.81
C ARG A 151 -2.77 -9.90 8.92
N ALA A 152 -2.75 -11.20 9.19
CA ALA A 152 -1.88 -11.80 10.20
C ALA A 152 -0.37 -11.60 9.93
N GLN A 153 0.03 -11.41 8.66
CA GLN A 153 1.42 -11.09 8.31
C GLN A 153 1.70 -9.60 8.47
N LEU A 154 0.74 -8.75 8.06
CA LEU A 154 0.84 -7.30 8.17
C LEU A 154 0.94 -6.83 9.64
N ASP A 155 0.21 -7.46 10.54
CA ASP A 155 0.22 -7.12 11.98
C ASP A 155 1.55 -7.45 12.67
N ARG A 156 2.48 -8.15 11.99
CA ARG A 156 3.84 -8.42 12.51
C ARG A 156 4.87 -7.39 12.07
N ASN A 157 4.52 -6.48 11.16
CA ASN A 157 5.45 -5.49 10.66
C ASN A 157 5.81 -4.50 11.78
N PRO A 158 7.11 -4.29 12.08
CA PRO A 158 7.55 -3.19 12.93
C PRO A 158 6.99 -1.88 12.39
N ARG A 159 6.50 -1.03 13.31
CA ARG A 159 5.94 0.29 12.98
C ARG A 159 6.15 1.26 14.13
N PHE A 160 6.66 2.45 13.83
CA PHE A 160 6.92 3.51 14.81
C PHE A 160 6.86 4.90 14.15
N ASP A 161 6.64 5.93 14.97
CA ASP A 161 6.65 7.32 14.52
C ASP A 161 7.96 8.00 14.95
N SER A 162 8.58 8.76 14.05
CA SER A 162 9.77 9.57 14.34
C SER A 162 9.89 10.71 13.32
N HIS A 163 10.39 11.87 13.74
CA HIS A 163 10.60 13.05 12.88
C HIS A 163 9.34 13.52 12.11
N GLY A 164 8.15 13.31 12.68
CA GLY A 164 6.88 13.64 12.01
C GLY A 164 6.50 12.70 10.86
N LEU A 165 7.22 11.58 10.73
CA LEU A 165 6.97 10.50 9.79
C LEU A 165 6.48 9.25 10.53
N THR A 166 5.85 8.36 9.79
CA THR A 166 5.62 6.98 10.24
C THR A 166 6.52 6.05 9.43
N VAL A 167 7.22 5.16 10.10
CA VAL A 167 8.12 4.18 9.49
C VAL A 167 7.60 2.79 9.77
N THR A 168 7.58 1.93 8.76
CA THR A 168 7.27 0.51 8.92
C THR A 168 8.24 -0.36 8.14
N ILE A 169 8.59 -1.52 8.69
CA ILE A 169 9.41 -2.53 8.02
C ILE A 169 8.47 -3.63 7.51
N ASN A 170 8.31 -3.74 6.19
CA ASN A 170 7.39 -4.71 5.60
C ASN A 170 8.07 -6.08 5.45
N LEU A 171 7.70 -7.01 6.33
CA LEU A 171 8.27 -8.37 6.38
C LEU A 171 7.77 -9.26 5.24
N ALA A 172 6.65 -8.89 4.61
CA ALA A 172 5.98 -9.70 3.61
C ALA A 172 6.27 -9.26 2.16
N LYS A 173 6.85 -8.07 1.97
CA LYS A 173 7.19 -7.52 0.64
C LYS A 173 8.56 -8.04 0.18
N PRO A 174 8.66 -8.68 -1.01
CA PRO A 174 9.95 -8.97 -1.63
C PRO A 174 10.73 -7.68 -1.94
N GLU A 175 11.99 -7.58 -1.53
CA GLU A 175 12.86 -6.44 -1.84
C GLU A 175 13.43 -6.55 -3.26
N PHE A 176 13.39 -5.45 -4.03
CA PHE A 176 13.98 -5.39 -5.37
C PHE A 176 15.15 -4.41 -5.41
N LYS A 177 16.37 -4.90 -5.17
CA LYS A 177 17.62 -4.09 -5.26
C LYS A 177 17.94 -3.53 -6.67
N ASN A 178 17.22 -3.95 -7.71
CA ASN A 178 17.44 -3.47 -9.08
C ASN A 178 16.12 -3.09 -9.75
N MET A 179 16.01 -1.83 -10.16
CA MET A 179 14.78 -1.28 -10.75
C MET A 179 14.40 -1.88 -12.09
N LYS A 180 15.37 -2.31 -12.90
CA LYS A 180 15.09 -3.03 -14.15
C LYS A 180 14.45 -4.39 -13.89
N LYS A 181 14.75 -5.04 -12.76
CA LYS A 181 14.12 -6.31 -12.37
C LYS A 181 12.69 -6.12 -11.86
N ALA A 182 12.40 -5.01 -11.18
CA ALA A 182 11.04 -4.69 -10.73
C ALA A 182 10.09 -4.45 -11.93
N ALA A 183 10.53 -3.69 -12.93
CA ALA A 183 9.77 -3.46 -14.16
C ALA A 183 9.56 -4.77 -14.96
N ALA A 184 10.58 -5.63 -15.02
CA ALA A 184 10.48 -6.95 -15.65
C ALA A 184 9.55 -7.91 -14.90
N GLY A 185 9.44 -7.80 -13.56
CA GLY A 185 8.52 -8.61 -12.76
C GLY A 185 7.04 -8.32 -13.02
N ASN A 186 6.72 -7.12 -13.53
CA ASN A 186 5.36 -6.75 -13.95
C ASN A 186 5.04 -7.11 -15.40
N ALA A 187 6.07 -7.40 -16.21
CA ALA A 187 5.91 -7.87 -17.58
C ALA A 187 5.68 -9.39 -17.59
N VAL A 188 4.58 -9.82 -18.20
CA VAL A 188 4.10 -11.19 -18.06
C VAL A 188 4.34 -11.99 -19.33
N SER A 189 4.99 -13.15 -19.18
CA SER A 189 5.14 -14.12 -20.27
C SER A 189 3.76 -14.68 -20.66
N GLY A 190 3.42 -14.63 -21.95
CA GLY A 190 2.18 -15.21 -22.47
C GLY A 190 0.98 -14.25 -22.63
N GLY A 191 1.08 -13.00 -22.14
CA GLY A 191 0.15 -11.91 -22.50
C GLY A 191 -1.23 -11.89 -21.82
N TYR A 192 -1.57 -12.84 -20.94
CA TYR A 192 -2.83 -12.84 -20.19
C TYR A 192 -2.67 -13.31 -18.73
N PRO A 193 -3.24 -12.59 -17.74
CA PRO A 193 -3.65 -11.18 -17.81
C PRO A 193 -2.46 -10.30 -18.22
N LYS A 194 -2.69 -9.14 -18.85
CA LYS A 194 -1.60 -8.36 -19.48
C LYS A 194 -0.59 -7.77 -18.48
N CYS A 195 -0.97 -7.54 -17.24
CA CYS A 195 -0.08 -7.15 -16.14
C CYS A 195 -0.57 -7.73 -14.81
N THR A 196 0.16 -7.46 -13.73
CA THR A 196 -0.13 -7.97 -12.37
C THR A 196 -1.35 -7.33 -11.72
N ILE A 197 -1.88 -6.22 -12.23
CA ILE A 197 -3.04 -5.51 -11.66
C ILE A 197 -4.25 -5.43 -12.59
N CYS A 198 -4.22 -6.03 -13.80
CA CYS A 198 -5.41 -6.05 -14.66
C CYS A 198 -6.60 -6.75 -14.00
N HIS A 199 -7.81 -6.34 -14.36
CA HIS A 199 -9.06 -6.90 -13.85
C HIS A 199 -9.14 -8.42 -14.01
N GLU A 200 -8.61 -8.99 -15.09
CA GLU A 200 -8.65 -10.44 -15.34
C GLU A 200 -7.80 -11.27 -14.38
N ASN A 201 -7.08 -10.64 -13.46
CA ASN A 201 -6.45 -11.32 -12.34
C ASN A 201 -7.47 -11.83 -11.30
N GLU A 202 -8.70 -11.29 -11.26
CA GLU A 202 -9.73 -11.74 -10.32
C GLU A 202 -10.06 -13.22 -10.54
N GLY A 203 -9.81 -14.06 -9.53
CA GLY A 203 -10.00 -15.50 -9.65
C GLY A 203 -8.91 -16.22 -10.45
N PHE A 204 -7.86 -15.53 -10.92
CA PHE A 204 -6.90 -16.12 -11.87
C PHE A 204 -5.94 -17.12 -11.20
N ALA A 205 -6.14 -18.38 -11.56
CA ALA A 205 -5.37 -19.53 -11.07
C ALA A 205 -3.87 -19.46 -11.36
N GLY A 206 -3.47 -18.94 -12.53
CA GLY A 206 -2.07 -18.94 -12.98
C GLY A 206 -1.14 -18.02 -12.19
N ARG A 207 -1.66 -17.26 -11.22
CA ARG A 207 -0.90 -16.37 -10.33
C ARG A 207 -1.33 -16.49 -8.86
N ASP A 208 -2.05 -17.55 -8.51
CA ASP A 208 -2.58 -17.76 -7.16
C ASP A 208 -3.40 -16.58 -6.65
N LYS A 209 -4.32 -16.10 -7.51
CA LYS A 209 -5.25 -15.01 -7.23
C LYS A 209 -6.70 -15.48 -7.16
N ARG A 210 -6.94 -16.74 -6.76
CA ARG A 210 -8.32 -17.28 -6.69
C ARG A 210 -9.15 -16.60 -5.62
N THR A 211 -8.49 -16.08 -4.59
CA THR A 211 -9.09 -15.29 -3.50
C THR A 211 -9.23 -13.79 -3.82
N LEU A 212 -8.59 -13.28 -4.87
CA LEU A 212 -8.73 -11.86 -5.25
C LEU A 212 -10.19 -11.56 -5.55
N ARG A 213 -10.69 -10.48 -4.96
CA ARG A 213 -11.98 -9.87 -5.27
C ARG A 213 -11.80 -8.37 -5.47
N THR A 214 -12.59 -7.84 -6.39
CA THR A 214 -12.58 -6.44 -6.80
C THR A 214 -13.98 -5.86 -6.71
N LEU A 215 -14.06 -4.54 -6.70
CA LEU A 215 -15.31 -3.79 -6.64
C LEU A 215 -15.38 -2.80 -7.81
N PRO A 216 -16.44 -2.78 -8.62
CA PRO A 216 -16.61 -1.77 -9.66
C PRO A 216 -16.69 -0.34 -9.11
N VAL A 217 -15.99 0.58 -9.79
CA VAL A 217 -15.97 2.02 -9.50
C VAL A 217 -16.13 2.78 -10.81
N THR A 218 -16.81 3.93 -10.77
CA THR A 218 -16.92 4.83 -11.93
C THR A 218 -16.23 6.13 -11.62
N LEU A 219 -15.19 6.47 -12.38
CA LEU A 219 -14.44 7.73 -12.26
C LEU A 219 -14.48 8.42 -13.62
N GLY A 220 -14.86 9.70 -13.68
CA GLY A 220 -14.95 10.45 -14.94
C GLY A 220 -15.99 9.91 -15.94
N GLY A 221 -16.89 9.03 -15.49
CA GLY A 221 -17.81 8.28 -16.36
C GLY A 221 -17.19 7.03 -17.00
N GLU A 222 -15.94 6.69 -16.67
CA GLU A 222 -15.22 5.52 -17.14
C GLU A 222 -15.27 4.35 -16.15
N SER A 223 -14.97 3.14 -16.63
CA SER A 223 -14.96 1.92 -15.81
C SER A 223 -13.62 1.74 -15.10
N TRP A 224 -13.69 1.65 -13.77
CA TRP A 224 -12.57 1.39 -12.88
C TRP A 224 -12.97 0.27 -11.90
N PHE A 225 -12.00 -0.23 -11.14
CA PHE A 225 -12.29 -1.15 -10.04
C PHE A 225 -11.36 -0.93 -8.86
N TRP A 226 -11.89 -1.08 -7.65
CA TRP A 226 -11.13 -1.07 -6.41
C TRP A 226 -10.65 -2.48 -6.06
N GLN A 227 -9.39 -2.57 -5.64
CA GLN A 227 -8.76 -3.78 -5.14
C GLN A 227 -7.96 -3.44 -3.89
N PHE A 228 -8.22 -4.12 -2.78
CA PHE A 228 -7.34 -4.00 -1.61
C PHE A 228 -5.97 -4.62 -1.89
N SER A 229 -4.93 -4.08 -1.25
CA SER A 229 -3.58 -4.62 -1.35
C SER A 229 -3.47 -5.86 -0.46
N PRO A 230 -2.97 -7.01 -0.96
CA PRO A 230 -2.83 -8.22 -0.14
C PRO A 230 -1.79 -8.02 0.97
N TYR A 231 -0.81 -7.14 0.70
CA TYR A 231 0.25 -6.71 1.62
C TYR A 231 0.21 -5.18 1.81
N GLY A 232 -0.96 -4.66 2.21
CA GLY A 232 -1.18 -3.23 2.41
C GLY A 232 -0.18 -2.55 3.35
N TYR A 233 0.13 -1.27 3.12
CA TYR A 233 1.10 -0.51 3.91
C TYR A 233 0.48 0.12 5.17
N PHE A 234 -0.83 0.31 5.14
CA PHE A 234 -1.64 0.91 6.18
C PHE A 234 -3.05 0.30 6.13
N ASP A 235 -3.89 0.64 7.11
CA ASP A 235 -5.22 0.05 7.19
C ASP A 235 -6.06 0.38 5.95
N GLN A 236 -6.69 -0.65 5.38
CA GLN A 236 -7.52 -0.52 4.17
C GLN A 236 -6.80 0.04 2.94
N HIS A 237 -5.47 -0.11 2.87
CA HIS A 237 -4.68 0.24 1.69
C HIS A 237 -5.14 -0.56 0.46
N GLY A 238 -5.45 0.14 -0.62
CA GLY A 238 -5.85 -0.45 -1.90
C GLY A 238 -5.50 0.43 -3.09
N ILE A 239 -5.85 -0.08 -4.27
CA ILE A 239 -5.66 0.58 -5.56
C ILE A 239 -7.01 0.66 -6.30
N CYS A 240 -7.22 1.76 -7.00
CA CYS A 240 -8.30 1.90 -7.98
C CYS A 240 -7.69 1.83 -9.37
N VAL A 241 -8.01 0.81 -10.15
CA VAL A 241 -7.34 0.49 -11.41
C VAL A 241 -8.29 0.72 -12.57
N ASN A 242 -7.79 1.32 -13.65
CA ASN A 242 -8.57 1.47 -14.87
C ASN A 242 -8.93 0.08 -15.40
N THR A 243 -10.19 -0.19 -15.76
CA THR A 243 -10.54 -1.51 -16.29
C THR A 243 -9.76 -1.81 -17.57
N ASP A 244 -9.52 -0.80 -18.40
CA ASP A 244 -8.70 -0.92 -19.60
C ASP A 244 -7.21 -0.82 -19.27
N HIS A 245 -6.40 -1.68 -19.91
CA HIS A 245 -4.95 -1.67 -19.74
C HIS A 245 -4.31 -0.56 -20.59
N THR A 246 -4.30 0.65 -20.03
CA THR A 246 -3.71 1.86 -20.63
C THR A 246 -2.56 2.37 -19.76
N PRO A 247 -1.51 2.99 -20.33
CA PRO A 247 -0.43 3.58 -19.54
C PRO A 247 -0.92 4.67 -18.59
N MET A 248 -0.28 4.73 -17.43
CA MET A 248 -0.57 5.71 -16.39
C MET A 248 -0.26 7.14 -16.86
N HIS A 249 -1.08 8.10 -16.46
CA HIS A 249 -0.89 9.52 -16.76
C HIS A 249 -1.40 10.41 -15.62
N VAL A 250 -1.00 11.68 -15.64
CA VAL A 250 -1.48 12.71 -14.70
C VAL A 250 -1.81 13.96 -15.48
N ASP A 251 -3.10 14.27 -15.53
CA ASP A 251 -3.69 15.40 -16.25
C ASP A 251 -4.86 16.00 -15.46
N ARG A 252 -5.68 16.80 -16.14
CA ARG A 252 -6.83 17.44 -15.54
C ARG A 252 -7.90 16.44 -15.08
N ASP A 253 -8.16 15.41 -15.88
CA ASP A 253 -9.19 14.40 -15.61
C ASP A 253 -8.82 13.58 -14.39
N THR A 254 -7.52 13.36 -14.16
CA THR A 254 -6.99 12.77 -12.93
C THR A 254 -7.54 13.44 -11.68
N PHE A 255 -7.61 14.78 -11.62
CA PHE A 255 -8.15 15.46 -10.44
C PHE A 255 -9.65 15.18 -10.27
N GLY A 256 -10.42 15.16 -11.36
CA GLY A 256 -11.83 14.77 -11.34
C GLY A 256 -12.03 13.34 -10.84
N HIS A 257 -11.21 12.40 -11.31
CA HIS A 257 -11.25 11.01 -10.88
C HIS A 257 -10.99 10.85 -9.38
N LEU A 258 -9.97 11.54 -8.85
CA LEU A 258 -9.70 11.50 -7.41
C LEU A 258 -10.89 12.03 -6.59
N LEU A 259 -11.55 13.09 -7.07
CA LEU A 259 -12.72 13.66 -6.41
C LEU A 259 -13.95 12.75 -6.49
N ASP A 260 -14.20 12.08 -7.62
CA ASP A 260 -15.29 11.08 -7.73
C ASP A 260 -15.16 9.97 -6.71
N PHE A 261 -13.92 9.49 -6.49
CA PHE A 261 -13.67 8.44 -5.52
C PHE A 261 -13.96 8.90 -4.09
N VAL A 262 -13.42 10.05 -3.68
CA VAL A 262 -13.61 10.54 -2.30
C VAL A 262 -15.04 11.05 -2.06
N ASP A 263 -15.78 11.45 -3.10
CA ASP A 263 -17.22 11.73 -2.99
C ASP A 263 -18.00 10.45 -2.62
N ARG A 264 -17.67 9.31 -3.23
CA ARG A 264 -18.29 8.01 -2.91
C ARG A 264 -17.81 7.45 -1.56
N PHE A 265 -16.54 7.63 -1.24
CA PHE A 265 -15.88 7.08 -0.05
C PHE A 265 -15.17 8.17 0.78
N PRO A 266 -15.91 9.07 1.45
CA PRO A 266 -15.37 10.30 2.04
C PRO A 266 -14.43 10.11 3.24
N GLY A 267 -14.36 8.90 3.80
CA GLY A 267 -13.39 8.57 4.86
C GLY A 267 -12.03 8.11 4.31
N TYR A 268 -11.87 8.00 2.99
CA TYR A 268 -10.63 7.58 2.35
C TYR A 268 -9.96 8.77 1.67
N PHE A 269 -8.64 8.67 1.52
CA PHE A 269 -7.92 9.45 0.51
C PHE A 269 -7.68 8.60 -0.73
N LEU A 270 -7.50 9.24 -1.88
CA LEU A 270 -7.04 8.60 -3.11
C LEU A 270 -6.01 9.50 -3.80
N GLY A 271 -4.93 8.92 -4.30
CA GLY A 271 -3.92 9.66 -5.05
C GLY A 271 -3.22 8.87 -6.13
N CYS A 272 -2.45 9.59 -6.93
CA CYS A 272 -1.76 9.10 -8.10
C CYS A 272 -0.25 9.27 -7.92
N ASN A 273 0.55 8.23 -8.21
CA ASN A 273 1.99 8.46 -8.37
C ASN A 273 2.22 9.41 -9.55
N ALA A 274 3.38 10.06 -9.59
CA ALA A 274 3.76 10.74 -10.81
C ALA A 274 4.04 9.71 -11.92
N ALA A 275 3.48 9.95 -13.10
CA ALA A 275 3.63 9.10 -14.28
C ALA A 275 5.01 9.26 -14.95
N LEU A 276 6.08 9.10 -14.17
CA LEU A 276 7.46 9.14 -14.64
C LEU A 276 8.21 7.88 -14.15
N PRO A 277 9.21 7.41 -14.90
CA PRO A 277 10.08 6.33 -14.45
C PRO A 277 10.90 6.75 -13.22
N ARG A 278 11.44 5.77 -12.47
CA ARG A 278 12.36 5.94 -11.31
C ARG A 278 11.87 6.72 -10.09
N ILE A 279 10.67 7.30 -10.10
CA ILE A 279 10.18 8.12 -8.98
C ILE A 279 8.98 7.51 -8.22
N GLY A 280 8.96 6.18 -8.12
CA GLY A 280 8.02 5.47 -7.23
C GLY A 280 6.81 4.81 -7.90
N GLY A 281 6.59 5.03 -9.20
CA GLY A 281 5.60 4.27 -9.97
C GLY A 281 6.09 2.84 -10.23
N SER A 282 5.45 1.83 -9.61
CA SER A 282 5.81 0.42 -9.80
C SER A 282 5.17 -0.22 -11.03
N VAL A 283 3.96 0.21 -11.41
CA VAL A 283 3.20 -0.30 -12.58
C VAL A 283 2.79 0.84 -13.50
N LEU A 284 3.75 1.44 -14.21
CA LEU A 284 3.47 2.56 -15.13
C LEU A 284 2.69 2.15 -16.39
N ALA A 285 2.65 0.86 -16.70
CA ALA A 285 1.99 0.33 -17.90
C ALA A 285 0.45 0.26 -17.78
N HIS A 286 -0.09 0.33 -16.56
CA HIS A 286 -1.52 0.25 -16.28
C HIS A 286 -1.92 1.39 -15.35
N ASP A 287 -2.79 2.27 -15.80
CA ASP A 287 -3.31 3.40 -15.06
C ASP A 287 -4.06 2.97 -13.79
N HIS A 288 -3.64 3.55 -12.67
CA HIS A 288 -4.20 3.25 -11.36
C HIS A 288 -3.90 4.36 -10.34
N TYR A 289 -4.77 4.46 -9.35
CA TYR A 289 -4.63 5.29 -8.17
C TYR A 289 -4.44 4.39 -6.93
N GLN A 290 -3.92 4.95 -5.84
CA GLN A 290 -3.73 4.25 -4.57
C GLN A 290 -4.21 5.10 -3.40
N GLY A 291 -4.72 4.45 -2.36
CA GLY A 291 -5.34 5.14 -1.24
C GLY A 291 -5.86 4.20 -0.16
N GLY A 292 -6.68 4.73 0.74
CA GLY A 292 -7.33 3.95 1.80
C GLY A 292 -7.75 4.81 2.98
N GLY A 293 -8.11 4.16 4.09
CA GLY A 293 -8.77 4.78 5.24
C GLY A 293 -7.86 5.44 6.29
N GLU A 294 -6.54 5.39 6.12
CA GLU A 294 -5.60 5.97 7.10
C GLU A 294 -5.14 7.39 6.71
N LEU A 295 -5.18 8.33 7.65
CA LEU A 295 -4.58 9.65 7.47
C LEU A 295 -3.05 9.58 7.61
N LEU A 296 -2.36 9.69 6.48
CA LEU A 296 -0.89 9.81 6.41
C LEU A 296 -0.36 11.12 7.03
N PRO A 297 0.92 11.17 7.44
CA PRO A 297 1.49 12.34 8.12
C PRO A 297 1.37 13.67 7.35
N MET A 298 1.57 13.68 6.03
CA MET A 298 1.45 14.89 5.22
C MET A 298 0.02 15.45 5.19
N HIS A 299 -1.02 14.63 5.37
CA HIS A 299 -2.40 15.12 5.52
C HIS A 299 -2.59 15.95 6.79
N LYS A 300 -1.77 15.70 7.83
CA LYS A 300 -1.78 16.39 9.11
C LYS A 300 -0.77 17.54 9.17
N ALA A 301 0.08 17.68 8.15
CA ALA A 301 1.11 18.72 8.10
C ALA A 301 0.49 20.12 8.14
N THR A 302 1.11 20.97 8.95
CA THR A 302 0.72 22.37 9.12
C THR A 302 1.06 23.20 7.88
N THR A 303 0.44 24.36 7.78
CA THR A 303 0.68 25.31 6.69
C THR A 303 1.86 26.21 7.02
N TRP A 304 2.81 26.31 6.09
CA TRP A 304 3.91 27.28 6.16
C TRP A 304 3.49 28.67 5.66
N SER A 305 2.76 28.73 4.54
CA SER A 305 2.18 29.99 4.04
C SER A 305 0.96 29.74 3.15
N VAL A 306 0.14 30.78 2.99
CA VAL A 306 -1.19 30.72 2.38
C VAL A 306 -1.26 31.68 1.21
N PHE A 307 -1.85 31.22 0.11
CA PHE A 307 -2.05 31.98 -1.11
C PHE A 307 -3.48 31.88 -1.63
N THR A 308 -3.86 32.85 -2.46
CA THR A 308 -5.13 32.89 -3.18
C THR A 308 -4.90 33.30 -4.62
N LEU A 309 -5.84 32.94 -5.50
CA LEU A 309 -5.85 33.35 -6.90
C LEU A 309 -7.13 34.17 -7.15
N ALA A 310 -6.99 35.36 -7.76
CA ALA A 310 -8.09 36.33 -7.84
C ALA A 310 -9.34 35.77 -8.55
N ASP A 311 -9.15 34.95 -9.57
CA ASP A 311 -10.24 34.34 -10.34
C ASP A 311 -10.92 33.17 -9.60
N TYR A 312 -10.31 32.67 -8.51
CA TYR A 312 -10.80 31.56 -7.69
C TYR A 312 -10.76 31.93 -6.19
N PRO A 313 -11.53 32.93 -5.74
CA PRO A 313 -11.47 33.45 -4.37
C PRO A 313 -11.95 32.44 -3.30
N ASP A 314 -12.61 31.36 -3.72
CA ASP A 314 -13.08 30.26 -2.88
C ASP A 314 -12.07 29.10 -2.77
N ALA A 315 -10.92 29.19 -3.44
CA ALA A 315 -9.83 28.24 -3.34
C ALA A 315 -8.61 28.88 -2.63
N VAL A 316 -8.03 28.12 -1.71
CA VAL A 316 -6.82 28.50 -0.98
C VAL A 316 -5.70 27.53 -1.34
N VAL A 317 -4.49 28.04 -1.58
CA VAL A 317 -3.29 27.21 -1.81
C VAL A 317 -2.34 27.37 -0.64
N GLU A 318 -1.96 26.26 -0.03
CA GLU A 318 -1.09 26.21 1.14
C GLU A 318 0.26 25.60 0.75
N ILE A 319 1.36 26.27 1.04
CA ILE A 319 2.68 25.60 1.08
C ILE A 319 2.74 24.87 2.42
N LEU A 320 3.02 23.57 2.40
CA LEU A 320 3.06 22.75 3.61
C LEU A 320 4.38 22.90 4.36
N ASP A 321 4.34 22.82 5.69
CA ASP A 321 5.53 22.61 6.51
C ASP A 321 5.94 21.13 6.45
N TRP A 322 6.54 20.77 5.32
CA TRP A 322 6.90 19.40 4.96
C TRP A 322 8.32 19.38 4.38
N PRO A 323 9.12 18.31 4.60
CA PRO A 323 10.46 18.19 4.00
C PRO A 323 10.44 18.10 2.47
N GLY A 324 9.39 17.48 1.90
CA GLY A 324 9.19 17.43 0.45
C GLY A 324 8.58 18.72 -0.12
N THR A 325 8.73 18.95 -1.43
CA THR A 325 8.04 20.06 -2.11
C THR A 325 6.59 19.69 -2.40
N ALA A 326 5.67 20.21 -1.60
CA ALA A 326 4.24 19.98 -1.76
C ALA A 326 3.41 21.24 -1.48
N VAL A 327 2.28 21.35 -2.18
CA VAL A 327 1.24 22.35 -1.89
C VAL A 327 -0.10 21.65 -1.69
N ARG A 328 -1.00 22.27 -0.93
CA ARG A 328 -2.36 21.78 -0.71
C ARG A 328 -3.37 22.81 -1.19
N VAL A 329 -4.18 22.44 -2.17
CA VAL A 329 -5.31 23.25 -2.65
C VAL A 329 -6.54 22.85 -1.84
N VAL A 330 -7.23 23.84 -1.26
CA VAL A 330 -8.39 23.61 -0.42
C VAL A 330 -9.57 24.42 -0.93
N SER A 331 -10.69 23.77 -1.21
CA SER A 331 -11.93 24.43 -1.58
C SER A 331 -13.15 23.54 -1.30
N LYS A 332 -14.30 24.17 -1.06
CA LYS A 332 -15.60 23.48 -1.05
C LYS A 332 -16.19 23.34 -2.46
N ASN A 333 -15.60 24.02 -3.44
CA ASN A 333 -16.04 24.00 -4.82
C ASN A 333 -15.19 23.03 -5.63
N ARG A 334 -15.84 21.99 -6.13
CA ARG A 334 -15.23 20.95 -6.95
C ARG A 334 -14.54 21.49 -8.20
N GLN A 335 -15.13 22.50 -8.86
CA GLN A 335 -14.57 23.07 -10.08
C GLN A 335 -13.33 23.91 -9.77
N SER A 336 -13.39 24.76 -8.73
CA SER A 336 -12.26 25.59 -8.31
C SER A 336 -11.04 24.77 -7.90
N ILE A 337 -11.24 23.64 -7.20
CA ILE A 337 -10.11 22.77 -6.82
C ILE A 337 -9.46 22.11 -8.05
N ILE A 338 -10.26 21.62 -9.02
CA ILE A 338 -9.74 21.04 -10.26
C ILE A 338 -8.96 22.11 -11.05
N ASP A 339 -9.54 23.29 -11.24
CA ASP A 339 -8.92 24.37 -12.02
C ASP A 339 -7.60 24.85 -11.43
N VAL A 340 -7.59 25.13 -10.13
CA VAL A 340 -6.37 25.59 -9.44
C VAL A 340 -5.29 24.52 -9.43
N SER A 341 -5.66 23.25 -9.20
CA SER A 341 -4.70 22.14 -9.27
C SER A 341 -4.11 21.96 -10.67
N ASP A 342 -4.91 22.13 -11.71
CA ASP A 342 -4.48 22.01 -13.10
C ASP A 342 -3.59 23.18 -13.55
N ILE A 343 -3.88 24.41 -13.13
CA ILE A 343 -3.00 25.57 -13.35
C ILE A 343 -1.59 25.30 -12.79
N ILE A 344 -1.51 24.75 -11.57
CA ILE A 344 -0.24 24.40 -10.92
C ILE A 344 0.45 23.26 -11.69
N ARG A 345 -0.31 22.24 -12.13
CA ARG A 345 0.20 21.11 -12.90
C ARG A 345 0.83 21.55 -14.21
N GLU A 346 0.11 22.34 -15.01
CA GLU A 346 0.57 22.81 -16.32
C GLU A 346 1.83 23.66 -16.21
N ALA A 347 1.87 24.55 -15.22
CA ALA A 347 3.06 25.34 -14.94
C ALA A 347 4.26 24.46 -14.55
N TRP A 348 4.05 23.46 -13.67
CA TRP A 348 5.12 22.61 -13.19
C TRP A 348 5.70 21.70 -14.27
N VAL A 349 4.85 21.07 -15.10
CA VAL A 349 5.33 20.13 -16.12
C VAL A 349 6.19 20.80 -17.19
N GLY A 350 6.07 22.13 -17.36
CA GLY A 350 6.88 22.94 -18.27
C GLY A 350 7.96 23.79 -17.57
N TYR A 351 8.21 23.58 -16.29
CA TYR A 351 9.15 24.41 -15.52
C TYR A 351 10.59 23.91 -15.64
N ASP A 352 11.51 24.82 -15.97
CA ASP A 352 12.95 24.60 -16.00
C ASP A 352 13.64 25.53 -15.00
N ASP A 353 14.63 25.01 -14.27
CA ASP A 353 15.47 25.77 -13.35
C ASP A 353 16.83 25.07 -13.19
N ALA A 354 17.75 25.46 -14.05
CA ALA A 354 19.10 24.91 -14.06
C ALA A 354 19.86 25.15 -12.75
N ALA A 355 19.55 26.20 -11.99
CA ALA A 355 20.22 26.48 -10.72
C ALA A 355 19.85 25.47 -9.63
N ASN A 356 18.66 24.85 -9.73
CA ASN A 356 18.19 23.80 -8.85
C ASN A 356 18.23 22.40 -9.48
N GLY A 357 18.87 22.25 -10.66
CA GLY A 357 18.95 20.97 -11.37
C GLY A 357 17.61 20.47 -11.92
N ILE A 358 16.66 21.37 -12.15
CA ILE A 358 15.33 21.03 -12.69
C ILE A 358 15.35 21.24 -14.20
N ALA A 359 15.07 20.16 -14.93
CA ALA A 359 14.72 20.21 -16.34
C ALA A 359 13.36 19.56 -16.53
N SER A 360 12.47 20.21 -17.26
CA SER A 360 11.14 19.73 -17.63
C SER A 360 11.20 18.58 -18.62
N HIS A 361 12.26 18.51 -19.43
CA HIS A 361 12.51 17.49 -20.45
C HIS A 361 13.99 17.09 -20.50
N ASP A 362 14.28 15.86 -20.94
CA ASP A 362 15.66 15.42 -21.23
C ASP A 362 16.09 15.76 -22.67
N ALA A 363 17.32 15.37 -23.02
CA ALA A 363 17.89 15.59 -24.34
C ALA A 363 17.13 14.89 -25.48
N ASP A 364 16.39 13.81 -25.17
CA ASP A 364 15.56 13.07 -26.13
C ASP A 364 14.12 13.64 -26.21
N GLY A 365 13.83 14.68 -25.42
CA GLY A 365 12.51 15.32 -25.35
C GLY A 365 11.49 14.58 -24.49
N ASN A 366 11.91 13.59 -23.68
CA ASN A 366 10.99 12.94 -22.75
C ASN A 366 10.72 13.86 -21.56
N ARG A 367 9.47 13.90 -21.10
CA ARG A 367 9.07 14.65 -19.92
C ARG A 367 9.80 14.14 -18.67
N GLN A 368 10.25 15.08 -17.84
CA GLN A 368 10.96 14.84 -16.59
C GLN A 368 10.21 15.38 -15.37
N SER A 369 9.23 16.27 -15.53
CA SER A 369 8.41 16.82 -14.44
C SER A 369 6.97 16.28 -14.45
N ALA A 370 6.44 15.94 -13.28
CA ALA A 370 5.03 15.57 -13.08
C ALA A 370 4.59 15.86 -11.64
N LEU A 371 3.28 15.84 -11.40
CA LEU A 371 2.73 15.90 -10.05
C LEU A 371 2.36 14.50 -9.55
N SER A 372 2.43 14.31 -8.23
CA SER A 372 1.76 13.21 -7.54
C SER A 372 0.60 13.80 -6.73
N PRO A 373 -0.63 13.83 -7.28
CA PRO A 373 -1.80 14.36 -6.58
C PRO A 373 -2.39 13.36 -5.58
N SER A 374 -2.98 13.86 -4.50
CA SER A 374 -3.75 13.08 -3.52
C SER A 374 -4.91 13.92 -3.01
N ALA A 375 -6.12 13.37 -3.03
CA ALA A 375 -7.35 14.03 -2.60
C ALA A 375 -7.92 13.38 -1.34
N ILE A 376 -8.49 14.20 -0.47
CA ILE A 376 -9.29 13.79 0.69
C ILE A 376 -10.39 14.82 0.94
N ILE A 377 -11.49 14.39 1.57
CA ILE A 377 -12.53 15.29 2.08
C ILE A 377 -12.30 15.51 3.59
N THR A 378 -12.25 16.77 4.00
CA THR A 378 -12.19 17.18 5.41
C THR A 378 -13.35 18.13 5.72
N GLU A 379 -13.44 18.62 6.97
CA GLU A 379 -14.41 19.66 7.34
C GLU A 379 -14.23 20.97 6.53
N ARG A 380 -13.04 21.18 5.95
CA ARG A 380 -12.69 22.36 5.15
C ARG A 380 -13.23 22.25 3.72
N GLY A 381 -13.66 21.07 3.28
CA GLY A 381 -14.05 20.75 1.91
C GLY A 381 -13.11 19.70 1.30
N TYR A 382 -12.88 19.82 -0.01
CA TYR A 382 -11.87 19.03 -0.69
C TYR A 382 -10.47 19.59 -0.37
N GLU A 383 -9.53 18.69 -0.09
CA GLU A 383 -8.12 19.00 0.03
C GLU A 383 -7.34 18.17 -0.98
N MET A 384 -6.73 18.84 -1.96
CA MET A 384 -5.89 18.23 -2.99
C MET A 384 -4.43 18.60 -2.70
N SER A 385 -3.67 17.62 -2.23
CA SER A 385 -2.23 17.75 -2.07
C SER A 385 -1.52 17.43 -3.38
N LEU A 386 -0.61 18.31 -3.81
CA LEU A 386 0.16 18.19 -5.03
C LEU A 386 1.64 18.12 -4.66
N ILE A 387 2.24 16.94 -4.80
CA ILE A 387 3.68 16.74 -4.58
C ILE A 387 4.40 16.94 -5.91
N PHE A 388 5.39 17.82 -5.92
CA PHE A 388 6.16 18.16 -7.11
C PHE A 388 7.25 17.13 -7.32
N ARG A 389 7.27 16.47 -8.48
CA ARG A 389 8.23 15.43 -8.81
C ARG A 389 9.00 15.77 -10.06
N ASN A 390 10.29 15.44 -10.05
CA ASN A 390 11.15 15.53 -11.21
C ASN A 390 12.10 14.33 -11.26
N ASN A 391 12.42 13.85 -12.46
CA ASN A 391 13.19 12.63 -12.69
C ASN A 391 14.56 12.88 -13.40
N ALA A 392 15.02 14.14 -13.36
CA ALA A 392 16.33 14.51 -13.84
C ALA A 392 17.44 13.75 -13.11
N ILE A 393 18.52 13.49 -13.85
CA ILE A 393 19.73 12.80 -13.40
C ILE A 393 20.93 13.73 -13.58
N SER A 394 22.03 13.42 -12.91
CA SER A 394 23.33 14.07 -13.13
C SER A 394 24.45 13.03 -13.12
N ASP A 395 25.67 13.44 -13.47
CA ASP A 395 26.85 12.57 -13.33
C ASP A 395 27.09 12.15 -11.87
N GLU A 396 26.76 13.03 -10.92
CA GLU A 396 26.82 12.76 -9.48
C GLU A 396 25.70 11.82 -9.01
N TYR A 397 24.49 12.01 -9.54
CA TYR A 397 23.30 11.25 -9.17
C TYR A 397 22.67 10.57 -10.39
N PRO A 398 23.27 9.46 -10.88
CA PRO A 398 22.80 8.77 -12.09
C PRO A 398 21.43 8.09 -11.91
N GLU A 399 21.05 7.77 -10.66
CA GLU A 399 19.73 7.21 -10.34
C GLU A 399 18.65 8.29 -10.14
N GLY A 400 19.04 9.56 -10.06
CA GLY A 400 18.12 10.70 -9.95
C GLY A 400 18.59 11.76 -8.95
N ILE A 401 18.54 13.03 -9.35
CA ILE A 401 18.84 14.19 -8.48
C ILE A 401 17.82 14.24 -7.32
N PHE A 402 16.55 13.93 -7.60
CA PHE A 402 15.44 14.00 -6.66
C PHE A 402 15.02 12.60 -6.18
N HIS A 403 16.00 11.83 -5.71
CA HIS A 403 15.86 10.43 -5.29
C HIS A 403 16.51 10.19 -3.92
N ALA A 404 16.35 8.98 -3.36
CA ALA A 404 17.24 8.52 -2.28
C ALA A 404 18.69 8.44 -2.79
N HIS A 405 19.60 9.14 -2.11
CA HIS A 405 21.01 9.28 -2.50
C HIS A 405 21.87 8.14 -1.92
N PRO A 406 23.06 7.87 -2.48
CA PRO A 406 23.87 6.70 -2.14
C PRO A 406 24.16 6.49 -0.66
N GLU A 407 24.34 7.57 0.09
CA GLU A 407 24.61 7.55 1.52
C GLU A 407 23.47 6.94 2.35
N TYR A 408 22.23 6.88 1.82
CA TYR A 408 21.06 6.34 2.50
C TYR A 408 20.59 4.98 1.95
N TRP A 409 21.28 4.42 0.97
CA TRP A 409 20.92 3.12 0.39
C TRP A 409 20.96 1.92 1.36
N PRO A 410 21.81 1.88 2.41
CA PRO A 410 21.73 0.84 3.44
C PRO A 410 20.33 0.72 4.04
N VAL A 411 19.69 1.86 4.30
CA VAL A 411 18.30 1.93 4.79
C VAL A 411 17.32 1.76 3.63
N LYS A 412 17.41 2.60 2.59
CA LYS A 412 16.46 2.61 1.49
C LYS A 412 17.09 3.06 0.16
N GLN A 413 17.19 2.13 -0.77
CA GLN A 413 17.58 2.39 -2.16
C GLN A 413 16.39 2.53 -3.10
N GLU A 414 15.22 2.01 -2.74
CA GLU A 414 14.04 2.00 -3.60
C GLU A 414 13.47 3.43 -3.81
N PRO A 415 12.90 3.73 -4.99
CA PRO A 415 12.23 4.99 -5.23
C PRO A 415 11.11 5.31 -4.25
N ILE A 416 11.00 6.60 -3.94
CA ILE A 416 9.98 7.12 -3.04
C ILE A 416 8.64 7.19 -3.76
N GLY A 417 7.72 6.28 -3.41
CA GLY A 417 6.35 6.27 -3.89
C GLY A 417 5.49 7.39 -3.30
N LEU A 418 4.27 7.56 -3.80
CA LEU A 418 3.30 8.52 -3.26
C LEU A 418 3.11 8.36 -1.74
N ILE A 419 2.95 7.13 -1.24
CA ILE A 419 2.70 6.87 0.19
C ILE A 419 3.87 7.35 1.07
N GLU A 420 5.10 7.13 0.59
CA GLU A 420 6.33 7.50 1.29
C GLU A 420 6.57 9.01 1.22
N ALA A 421 6.30 9.62 0.05
CA ALA A 421 6.34 11.07 -0.11
C ALA A 421 5.33 11.79 0.81
N GLN A 422 4.23 11.10 1.17
CA GLN A 422 3.23 11.56 2.14
C GLN A 422 3.59 11.22 3.61
N GLY A 423 4.75 10.60 3.84
CA GLY A 423 5.35 10.43 5.16
C GLY A 423 5.18 9.07 5.82
N LEU A 424 4.60 8.08 5.14
CA LEU A 424 4.61 6.69 5.60
C LEU A 424 5.70 5.91 4.84
N PHE A 425 6.86 5.75 5.47
CA PHE A 425 8.00 5.03 4.88
C PHE A 425 7.85 3.52 5.02
N ILE A 426 8.01 2.82 3.90
CA ILE A 426 8.01 1.36 3.86
C ILE A 426 9.43 0.89 3.60
N LEU A 427 10.04 0.35 4.64
CA LEU A 427 11.40 -0.17 4.64
C LEU A 427 11.41 -1.69 4.39
N PRO A 428 12.51 -2.23 3.82
CA PRO A 428 12.59 -3.64 3.45
C PRO A 428 12.82 -4.56 4.66
N GLY A 429 12.23 -5.75 4.62
CA GLY A 429 12.29 -6.74 5.72
C GLY A 429 13.70 -7.12 6.20
N ARG A 430 14.71 -7.07 5.32
CA ARG A 430 16.11 -7.35 5.68
C ARG A 430 16.66 -6.46 6.79
N LEU A 431 16.10 -5.26 6.99
CA LEU A 431 16.58 -4.33 8.00
C LEU A 431 16.40 -4.87 9.41
N VAL A 432 15.42 -5.75 9.66
CA VAL A 432 15.26 -6.36 10.99
C VAL A 432 16.54 -7.09 11.42
N ASP A 433 17.06 -7.95 10.55
CA ASP A 433 18.26 -8.73 10.86
C ASP A 433 19.51 -7.85 10.86
N GLN A 434 19.65 -6.95 9.89
CA GLN A 434 20.82 -6.06 9.78
C GLN A 434 20.93 -5.09 10.98
N LEU A 435 19.81 -4.51 11.41
CA LEU A 435 19.79 -3.61 12.57
C LEU A 435 19.95 -4.38 13.87
N GLY A 436 19.48 -5.63 13.96
CA GLY A 436 19.76 -6.50 15.12
C GLY A 436 21.28 -6.74 15.31
N ILE A 437 22.04 -6.86 14.22
CA ILE A 437 23.51 -6.98 14.29
C ILE A 437 24.14 -5.67 14.79
N VAL A 438 23.64 -4.51 14.32
CA VAL A 438 24.08 -3.19 14.77
C VAL A 438 23.77 -2.98 16.27
N GLU A 439 22.55 -3.32 16.71
CA GLU A 439 22.11 -3.26 18.10
C GLU A 439 23.04 -4.06 19.02
N GLU A 440 23.35 -5.30 18.64
CA GLU A 440 24.21 -6.18 19.43
C GLU A 440 25.64 -5.63 19.53
N ALA A 441 26.20 -5.15 18.42
CA ALA A 441 27.53 -4.55 18.42
C ALA A 441 27.61 -3.31 19.32
N LEU A 442 26.60 -2.44 19.30
CA LEU A 442 26.51 -1.27 20.18
C LEU A 442 26.40 -1.68 21.66
N ALA A 443 25.56 -2.66 21.99
CA ALA A 443 25.35 -3.12 23.36
C ALA A 443 26.60 -3.79 23.95
N GLU A 444 27.33 -4.57 23.16
CA GLU A 444 28.61 -5.17 23.56
C GLU A 444 29.78 -4.17 23.51
N GLY A 445 29.58 -3.04 22.82
CA GLY A 445 30.58 -2.03 22.54
C GLY A 445 31.75 -2.55 21.71
N ARG A 446 31.41 -3.31 20.68
CA ARG A 446 32.31 -3.72 19.58
C ARG A 446 32.24 -2.68 18.47
N ASP A 447 33.19 -2.77 17.53
CA ASP A 447 33.14 -2.01 16.28
C ASP A 447 32.02 -2.53 15.35
N LEU A 448 31.63 -1.73 14.36
CA LEU A 448 30.65 -2.10 13.34
C LEU A 448 31.11 -3.38 12.61
N PRO A 449 30.31 -4.47 12.62
CA PRO A 449 30.68 -5.70 11.93
C PRO A 449 30.76 -5.55 10.41
N ASP A 450 31.72 -6.24 9.77
CA ASP A 450 31.96 -6.18 8.31
C ASP A 450 30.73 -6.50 7.47
N GLU A 451 29.88 -7.43 7.94
CA GLU A 451 28.64 -7.85 7.26
C GLU A 451 27.56 -6.77 7.17
N VAL A 452 27.62 -5.75 8.03
CA VAL A 452 26.75 -4.56 8.03
C VAL A 452 27.58 -3.28 7.87
N SER A 453 28.78 -3.37 7.31
CA SER A 453 29.69 -2.23 7.09
C SER A 453 29.09 -1.11 6.22
N GLU A 454 28.05 -1.42 5.43
CA GLU A 454 27.30 -0.44 4.66
C GLU A 454 26.62 0.62 5.55
N PHE A 455 26.26 0.30 6.80
CA PHE A 455 25.64 1.21 7.78
C PHE A 455 26.65 2.14 8.48
N SER A 456 27.78 2.45 7.84
CA SER A 456 28.85 3.24 8.46
C SER A 456 28.43 4.67 8.86
N LEU A 457 27.51 5.28 8.10
CA LEU A 457 26.97 6.60 8.40
C LEU A 457 26.09 6.54 9.66
N GLU A 458 25.09 5.66 9.65
CA GLU A 458 24.16 5.46 10.74
C GLU A 458 24.89 5.04 12.01
N TRP A 459 25.89 4.16 11.90
CA TRP A 459 26.74 3.77 13.02
C TRP A 459 27.43 4.96 13.68
N GLY A 460 28.00 5.88 12.88
CA GLY A 460 28.66 7.08 13.40
C GLY A 460 27.71 7.98 14.17
N GLU A 461 26.53 8.25 13.61
CA GLU A 461 25.48 9.08 14.21
C GLU A 461 24.89 8.44 15.48
N LEU A 462 24.68 7.12 15.46
CA LEU A 462 24.24 6.34 16.62
C LEU A 462 25.28 6.35 17.74
N ALA A 463 26.56 6.14 17.42
CA ALA A 463 27.63 6.14 18.41
C ALA A 463 27.80 7.51 19.09
N GLU A 464 27.65 8.61 18.33
CA GLU A 464 27.64 9.96 18.86
C GLU A 464 26.42 10.19 19.77
N THR A 465 25.22 9.85 19.28
CA THR A 465 23.95 10.03 20.01
C THR A 465 23.92 9.26 21.32
N LEU A 466 24.39 8.01 21.32
CA LEU A 466 24.42 7.16 22.50
C LEU A 466 25.52 7.58 23.49
N ALA A 467 26.57 8.26 23.04
CA ALA A 467 27.69 8.71 23.87
C ALA A 467 28.26 7.60 24.80
N GLY A 468 28.31 6.37 24.29
CA GLY A 468 28.78 5.18 25.03
C GLY A 468 27.73 4.52 25.93
N ASN A 469 26.47 4.95 25.90
CA ASN A 469 25.35 4.23 26.52
C ASN A 469 25.15 2.88 25.84
N ARG A 470 25.08 1.82 26.65
CA ARG A 470 24.93 0.42 26.20
C ARG A 470 23.63 -0.23 26.65
N ASP A 471 22.72 0.55 27.19
CA ASP A 471 21.38 0.08 27.52
C ASP A 471 20.61 -0.29 26.25
N ARG A 472 20.05 -1.51 26.21
CA ARG A 472 19.42 -2.05 25.00
C ARG A 472 18.18 -1.26 24.58
N GLU A 473 17.40 -0.77 25.53
CA GLU A 473 16.21 0.02 25.22
C GLU A 473 16.61 1.38 24.64
N ALA A 474 17.62 2.02 25.22
CA ALA A 474 18.17 3.27 24.69
C ALA A 474 18.75 3.10 23.27
N ILE A 475 19.46 1.99 23.01
CA ILE A 475 19.99 1.65 21.68
C ILE A 475 18.84 1.46 20.69
N HIS A 476 17.84 0.65 21.05
CA HIS A 476 16.70 0.37 20.18
C HIS A 476 15.95 1.65 19.81
N GLN A 477 15.71 2.53 20.79
CA GLN A 477 15.06 3.83 20.55
C GLN A 477 15.91 4.76 19.68
N ALA A 478 17.24 4.77 19.86
CA ALA A 478 18.15 5.55 19.03
C ALA A 478 18.15 5.07 17.57
N ILE A 479 18.07 3.76 17.32
CA ILE A 479 17.96 3.20 15.97
C ILE A 479 16.64 3.58 15.32
N HIS A 480 15.52 3.47 16.02
CA HIS A 480 14.24 3.95 15.50
C HIS A 480 14.27 5.43 15.17
N ASP A 481 14.88 6.25 16.02
CA ASP A 481 15.02 7.69 15.76
C ASP A 481 15.91 7.98 14.54
N GLU A 482 17.03 7.28 14.41
CA GLU A 482 17.94 7.42 13.27
C GLU A 482 17.28 6.96 11.96
N LEU A 483 16.55 5.85 11.96
CA LEU A 483 15.77 5.45 10.78
C LEU A 483 14.75 6.53 10.37
N GLY A 484 14.08 7.15 11.33
CA GLY A 484 13.19 8.29 11.09
C GLY A 484 13.93 9.49 10.50
N SER A 485 15.10 9.84 11.06
CA SER A 485 16.00 10.89 10.57
C SER A 485 16.43 10.63 9.13
N VAL A 486 16.92 9.44 8.80
CA VAL A 486 17.28 9.04 7.42
C VAL A 486 16.09 9.18 6.48
N CYS A 487 14.91 8.69 6.85
CA CYS A 487 13.70 8.83 6.03
C CYS A 487 13.33 10.30 5.79
N TYR A 488 13.45 11.15 6.80
CA TYR A 488 13.22 12.60 6.69
C TYR A 488 14.23 13.27 5.75
N ARG A 489 15.52 12.92 5.87
CA ARG A 489 16.59 13.40 4.99
C ARG A 489 16.38 12.96 3.54
N ILE A 490 15.93 11.72 3.32
CA ILE A 490 15.54 11.23 2.00
C ILE A 490 14.40 12.07 1.40
N LEU A 491 13.37 12.45 2.17
CA LEU A 491 12.34 13.37 1.66
C LEU A 491 12.93 14.71 1.23
N GLY A 492 13.89 15.24 1.98
CA GLY A 492 14.67 16.42 1.61
C GLY A 492 15.44 16.24 0.29
N ASN A 493 15.98 15.06 0.02
CA ASN A 493 16.62 14.75 -1.26
C ASN A 493 15.60 14.76 -2.41
N THR A 494 14.40 14.21 -2.19
CA THR A 494 13.32 14.19 -3.20
C THR A 494 12.65 15.54 -3.44
N ALA A 495 12.82 16.52 -2.54
CA ALA A 495 12.27 17.86 -2.72
C ALA A 495 12.91 18.55 -3.93
N VAL A 496 12.09 18.99 -4.89
CA VAL A 496 12.56 19.70 -6.08
C VAL A 496 12.99 21.12 -5.78
N PHE A 497 12.29 21.78 -4.84
CA PHE A 497 12.67 23.08 -4.30
C PHE A 497 13.22 22.87 -2.89
N LYS A 498 14.53 23.07 -2.72
CA LYS A 498 15.22 22.92 -1.42
C LYS A 498 14.83 24.00 -0.40
N GLN A 499 14.28 25.11 -0.86
CA GLN A 499 13.80 26.21 -0.01
C GLN A 499 12.33 26.51 -0.32
N LYS A 500 11.51 26.62 0.72
CA LYS A 500 10.07 26.96 0.59
C LYS A 500 9.82 28.30 -0.11
N ALA A 501 10.76 29.25 0.03
CA ALA A 501 10.73 30.53 -0.66
C ALA A 501 10.75 30.39 -2.20
N THR A 502 11.37 29.33 -2.73
CA THR A 502 11.36 29.03 -4.16
C THR A 502 9.97 28.58 -4.60
N THR A 503 9.29 27.72 -3.82
CA THR A 503 7.88 27.36 -4.06
C THR A 503 6.97 28.58 -4.06
N GLN A 504 7.17 29.51 -3.11
CA GLN A 504 6.43 30.78 -3.08
C GLN A 504 6.69 31.62 -4.34
N THR A 505 7.95 31.70 -4.81
CA THR A 505 8.29 32.43 -6.03
C THR A 505 7.63 31.80 -7.26
N PHE A 506 7.65 30.47 -7.34
CA PHE A 506 6.95 29.71 -8.38
C PHE A 506 5.45 30.03 -8.39
N LEU A 507 4.77 29.92 -7.24
CA LEU A 507 3.34 30.27 -7.15
C LEU A 507 3.09 31.76 -7.49
N GLY A 508 3.93 32.67 -7.01
CA GLY A 508 3.82 34.09 -7.34
C GLY A 508 3.92 34.37 -8.85
N SER A 509 4.73 33.60 -9.58
CA SER A 509 4.85 33.71 -11.03
C SER A 509 3.56 33.34 -11.78
N LEU A 510 2.67 32.57 -11.15
CA LEU A 510 1.36 32.16 -11.69
C LEU A 510 0.23 33.11 -11.25
N GLY A 511 0.56 34.20 -10.55
CA GLY A 511 -0.43 35.18 -10.08
C GLY A 511 -1.04 34.87 -8.71
N PHE A 512 -0.56 33.84 -8.00
CA PHE A 512 -0.98 33.59 -6.63
C PHE A 512 -0.44 34.68 -5.69
N ALA A 513 -1.33 35.30 -4.92
CA ALA A 513 -0.99 36.33 -3.94
C ALA A 513 -1.01 35.75 -2.53
N ALA A 514 0.01 36.06 -1.73
CA ALA A 514 0.03 35.70 -0.32
C ALA A 514 -1.15 36.37 0.42
N ARG A 515 -1.79 35.60 1.30
CA ARG A 515 -2.97 36.03 2.05
C ARG A 515 -2.60 36.74 3.36
#